data_AF-A0A5C4V4H9-F1
#
_entry.id   AF-A0A5C4V4H9-F1
#
_cell.length_a   1.000
_cell.length_b   1.000
_cell.length_c   1.000
_cell.angle_alpha   90.00
_cell.angle_beta   90.00
_cell.angle_gamma   90.00
#
_symmetry.space_group_name_H-M   'P 1'
#
loop_
_entity.id
_entity.type
_entity.pdbx_description
1 polymer ?
#
loop_
_entity_poly.entity_id
_entity_poly.type
_entity_poly.pdbx_seq_one_letter_code
_entity_poly.pdbx_strand_id
1 'polypeptide(L)'
;MSGTRVRREAGTLRVGRAPEHPEWTALVEAGGAVLTWDVPAGQRLPSAEVHHPRRAADWLWQVYGAAADALLAVPEGAEREVELPPGGGPLAEPLARLARLGWLAAWWPASHVARVPALSGALLAAEAAVVAADVEAVLDDPEAVARLLGRAAPAVHALAALASHRELGAEARELSERLAEVADDFGAELPAPVPLAADRGGWALAAGGEPAGGVTAMSGGGPLDWRRLPPGVVDAAAELRWALVRREGRLLLDVAVARAPLAFAERAGRATLRARADAVEFPLDAGEDGGEFGGAAEVPPSALLVPAPRRTVTVWAPGYAPADEAPPDGAWLAERQEPVLLHAEERLTAGGDSFAERVAALVDPEVA
;
A
#
# COMPACT_ATOMS: atom_id res chain seq x y z
N MET A 1 -31.75 6.92 -6.78
CA MET A 1 -30.70 7.65 -6.06
C MET A 1 -30.77 7.17 -4.63
N SER A 2 -29.72 6.50 -4.14
CA SER A 2 -29.67 6.08 -2.73
C SER A 2 -29.09 7.25 -1.94
N GLY A 3 -29.75 7.70 -0.87
CA GLY A 3 -29.20 8.76 -0.05
C GLY A 3 -28.01 8.26 0.78
N THR A 4 -27.17 9.20 1.22
CA THR A 4 -26.03 8.93 2.07
C THR A 4 -26.42 9.22 3.51
N ARG A 5 -26.10 8.29 4.42
CA ARG A 5 -26.32 8.46 5.87
C ARG A 5 -25.35 9.50 6.41
N VAL A 6 -25.87 10.44 7.18
CA VAL A 6 -25.11 11.53 7.80
C VAL A 6 -25.51 11.63 9.26
N ARG A 7 -24.53 11.60 10.15
CA ARG A 7 -24.74 11.65 11.59
C ARG A 7 -23.84 12.69 12.23
N ARG A 8 -24.36 13.42 13.21
CA ARG A 8 -23.55 14.30 14.05
C ARG A 8 -23.54 13.80 15.50
N GLU A 9 -22.37 13.53 16.04
CA GLU A 9 -22.18 13.04 17.40
C GLU A 9 -20.89 13.61 18.01
N ALA A 10 -20.98 14.06 19.26
CA ALA A 10 -19.89 14.70 19.99
C ALA A 10 -19.21 15.83 19.20
N GLY A 11 -20.01 16.60 18.44
CA GLY A 11 -19.51 17.68 17.59
C GLY A 11 -18.87 17.24 16.26
N THR A 12 -18.67 15.94 16.04
CA THR A 12 -18.13 15.39 14.80
C THR A 12 -19.25 15.04 13.83
N LEU A 13 -19.14 15.52 12.58
CA LEU A 13 -20.07 15.16 11.49
C LEU A 13 -19.48 14.01 10.67
N ARG A 14 -20.20 12.90 10.58
CA ARG A 14 -19.83 11.72 9.79
C ARG A 14 -20.73 11.63 8.56
N VAL A 15 -20.14 11.62 7.38
CA VAL A 15 -20.82 11.47 6.09
C VAL A 15 -20.45 10.11 5.53
N GLY A 16 -21.45 9.29 5.20
CA GLY A 16 -21.24 7.96 4.65
C GLY A 16 -20.68 6.96 5.66
N ARG A 17 -20.02 5.92 5.15
CA ARG A 17 -19.44 4.83 5.94
C ARG A 17 -17.94 4.79 5.67
N ALA A 18 -17.13 4.91 6.72
CA ALA A 18 -15.69 4.71 6.59
C ALA A 18 -15.39 3.27 6.12
N PRO A 19 -14.35 3.05 5.30
CA PRO A 19 -13.95 1.70 4.90
C PRO A 19 -13.64 0.83 6.13
N GLU A 20 -13.88 -0.48 6.02
CA GLU A 20 -13.78 -1.40 7.16
C GLU A 20 -12.33 -1.71 7.57
N HIS A 21 -11.39 -1.58 6.63
CA HIS A 21 -10.02 -2.01 6.79
C HIS A 21 -9.02 -0.95 6.32
N PRO A 22 -7.89 -0.77 7.03
CA PRO A 22 -6.89 0.23 6.68
C PRO A 22 -6.29 0.01 5.27
N GLU A 23 -6.08 -1.23 4.85
CA GLU A 23 -5.63 -1.60 3.50
C GLU A 23 -6.63 -1.25 2.40
N TRP A 24 -7.91 -1.04 2.73
CA TRP A 24 -8.94 -0.65 1.78
C TRP A 24 -9.09 0.88 1.73
N THR A 25 -8.41 1.60 2.63
CA THR A 25 -8.66 3.01 2.89
C THR A 25 -7.65 3.87 2.14
N ALA A 26 -8.11 4.56 1.11
CA ALA A 26 -7.44 5.76 0.60
C ALA A 26 -7.92 6.97 1.40
N LEU A 27 -7.03 7.91 1.74
CA LEU A 27 -7.38 9.05 2.58
C LEU A 27 -6.72 10.37 2.14
N VAL A 28 -7.39 11.47 2.47
CA VAL A 28 -6.84 12.83 2.45
C VAL A 28 -7.23 13.55 3.74
N GLU A 29 -6.25 14.17 4.40
CA GLU A 29 -6.47 15.09 5.51
C GLU A 29 -6.75 16.49 4.97
N ALA A 30 -8.02 16.90 5.08
CA ALA A 30 -8.49 18.21 4.66
C ALA A 30 -8.69 19.12 5.88
N GLY A 31 -8.72 20.43 5.66
CA GLY A 31 -8.85 21.43 6.71
C GLY A 31 -10.04 21.16 7.64
N GLY A 32 -9.80 20.54 8.80
CA GLY A 32 -10.84 20.18 9.77
C GLY A 32 -11.63 18.90 9.48
N ALA A 33 -11.19 18.05 8.56
CA ALA A 33 -11.82 16.76 8.26
C ALA A 33 -10.85 15.71 7.72
N VAL A 34 -11.20 14.44 7.89
CA VAL A 34 -10.56 13.33 7.16
C VAL A 34 -11.53 12.82 6.11
N LEU A 35 -11.09 12.79 4.86
CA LEU A 35 -11.82 12.21 3.73
C LEU A 35 -11.27 10.81 3.46
N THR A 36 -12.15 9.82 3.31
CA THR A 36 -11.78 8.43 3.08
C THR A 36 -12.56 7.83 1.92
N TRP A 37 -11.88 7.03 1.10
CA TRP A 37 -12.48 6.25 0.02
C TRP A 37 -12.20 4.77 0.27
N ASP A 38 -13.24 3.96 0.03
CA ASP A 38 -13.09 2.51 -0.07
C ASP A 38 -12.57 2.16 -1.47
N VAL A 39 -11.31 1.72 -1.51
CA VAL A 39 -10.56 1.47 -2.75
C VAL A 39 -11.16 0.30 -3.53
N PRO A 40 -11.32 -0.91 -2.97
CA PRO A 40 -11.98 -2.01 -3.67
C PRO A 40 -13.41 -1.68 -4.12
N ALA A 41 -14.17 -0.88 -3.36
CA ALA A 41 -15.54 -0.54 -3.70
C ALA A 41 -15.67 0.49 -4.85
N GLY A 42 -14.57 1.10 -5.32
CA GLY A 42 -14.59 2.08 -6.40
C GLY A 42 -15.43 3.33 -6.07
N GLN A 43 -15.45 3.72 -4.80
CA GLN A 43 -16.26 4.84 -4.30
C GLN A 43 -15.87 6.13 -5.02
N ARG A 44 -16.85 6.90 -5.54
CA ARG A 44 -16.57 8.19 -6.23
C ARG A 44 -16.41 9.36 -5.26
N LEU A 45 -17.36 9.51 -4.33
CA LEU A 45 -17.35 10.57 -3.33
C LEU A 45 -16.87 10.04 -1.99
N PRO A 46 -16.01 10.75 -1.26
CA PRO A 46 -15.48 10.26 0.00
C PRO A 46 -16.59 10.09 1.04
N SER A 47 -16.37 9.15 1.96
CA SER A 47 -16.89 9.28 3.31
C SER A 47 -16.06 10.32 4.06
N ALA A 48 -16.67 11.09 4.97
CA ALA A 48 -15.97 12.15 5.69
C ALA A 48 -16.19 12.05 7.19
N GLU A 49 -15.13 12.31 7.95
CA GLU A 49 -15.19 12.62 9.37
C GLU A 49 -14.76 14.07 9.59
N VAL A 50 -15.72 14.95 9.85
CA VAL A 50 -15.52 16.39 9.98
C VAL A 50 -15.49 16.78 11.45
N HIS A 51 -14.30 17.08 11.96
CA HIS A 51 -14.04 17.45 13.35
C HIS A 51 -14.16 18.96 13.61
N HIS A 52 -13.94 19.78 12.58
CA HIS A 52 -14.06 21.24 12.66
C HIS A 52 -14.99 21.79 11.58
N PRO A 53 -16.33 21.71 11.79
CA PRO A 53 -17.32 22.09 10.79
C PRO A 53 -17.18 23.52 10.24
N ARG A 54 -16.67 24.46 11.05
CA ARG A 54 -16.44 25.85 10.62
C ARG A 54 -15.33 25.95 9.57
N ARG A 55 -14.22 25.23 9.76
CA ARG A 55 -13.11 25.20 8.79
C ARG A 55 -13.51 24.40 7.54
N ALA A 56 -14.26 23.31 7.72
CA ALA A 56 -14.76 22.53 6.61
C ALA A 56 -15.78 23.29 5.74
N ALA A 57 -16.56 24.21 6.31
CA ALA A 57 -17.58 24.97 5.57
C ALA A 57 -17.01 25.74 4.37
N ASP A 58 -15.75 26.16 4.42
CA ASP A 58 -15.09 26.93 3.36
C ASP A 58 -14.86 26.09 2.08
N TRP A 59 -14.73 24.76 2.21
CA TRP A 59 -14.38 23.87 1.10
C TRP A 59 -15.31 22.68 0.89
N LEU A 60 -16.20 22.33 1.82
CA LEU A 60 -17.03 21.11 1.74
C LEU A 60 -17.90 21.06 0.47
N TRP A 61 -18.35 22.23 0.00
CA TRP A 61 -19.09 22.39 -1.26
C TRP A 61 -18.25 22.04 -2.50
N GLN A 62 -16.92 22.16 -2.42
CA GLN A 62 -16.01 21.77 -3.49
C GLN A 62 -15.94 20.24 -3.67
N VAL A 63 -16.34 19.47 -2.65
CA VAL A 63 -16.37 18.00 -2.68
C VAL A 63 -17.78 17.46 -2.88
N TYR A 64 -18.75 17.91 -2.08
CA TYR A 64 -20.12 17.40 -2.09
C TYR A 64 -21.10 18.26 -2.89
N GLY A 65 -20.63 19.33 -3.55
CA GLY A 65 -21.46 20.22 -4.34
C GLY A 65 -22.58 20.87 -3.52
N ALA A 66 -23.77 20.97 -4.11
CA ALA A 66 -24.94 21.58 -3.49
C ALA A 66 -25.45 20.86 -2.22
N ALA A 67 -25.00 19.63 -1.95
CA ALA A 67 -25.38 18.91 -0.74
C ALA A 67 -24.67 19.43 0.53
N ALA A 68 -23.58 20.19 0.41
CA ALA A 68 -22.76 20.61 1.55
C ALA A 68 -23.54 21.32 2.66
N ASP A 69 -24.47 22.23 2.31
CA ASP A 69 -25.31 22.91 3.29
C ASP A 69 -26.20 21.95 4.06
N ALA A 70 -26.79 20.97 3.37
CA ALA A 70 -27.62 19.94 4.00
C ALA A 70 -26.80 19.04 4.95
N LEU A 71 -25.55 18.71 4.58
CA LEU A 71 -24.62 17.97 5.42
C LEU A 71 -24.30 18.75 6.71
N LEU A 72 -23.93 20.03 6.58
CA LEU A 72 -23.56 20.87 7.72
C LEU A 72 -24.77 21.16 8.64
N ALA A 73 -25.97 21.24 8.08
CA ALA A 73 -27.21 21.52 8.82
C ALA A 73 -27.74 20.34 9.66
N VAL A 74 -27.11 19.16 9.62
CA VAL A 74 -27.49 18.03 10.48
C VAL A 74 -27.26 18.39 11.96
N PRO A 75 -28.30 18.40 12.82
CA PRO A 75 -28.16 18.76 14.23
C PRO A 75 -27.38 17.73 15.05
N GLU A 76 -26.84 18.16 16.19
CA GLU A 76 -26.18 17.28 17.16
C GLU A 76 -27.13 16.17 17.64
N GLY A 77 -26.64 14.93 17.69
CA GLY A 77 -27.42 13.76 18.08
C GLY A 77 -28.41 13.27 17.02
N ALA A 78 -28.44 13.87 15.83
CA ALA A 78 -29.32 13.46 14.75
C ALA A 78 -28.58 12.61 13.70
N GLU A 79 -29.36 11.74 13.05
CA GLU A 79 -28.99 11.02 11.84
C GLU A 79 -30.01 11.38 10.75
N ARG A 80 -29.52 11.67 9.55
CA ARG A 80 -30.33 12.00 8.38
C ARG A 80 -29.78 11.33 7.14
N GLU A 81 -30.66 11.10 6.19
CA GLU A 81 -30.29 10.71 4.84
C GLU A 81 -30.22 11.97 3.97
N VAL A 82 -29.08 12.16 3.29
CA VAL A 82 -28.82 13.31 2.42
C VAL A 82 -28.49 12.80 1.03
N GLU A 83 -29.19 13.31 0.02
CA GLU A 83 -28.89 12.97 -1.37
C GLU A 83 -27.62 13.71 -1.83
N LEU A 84 -26.64 12.95 -2.32
CA LEU A 84 -25.42 13.50 -2.87
C LEU A 84 -25.54 13.63 -4.40
N PRO A 85 -25.00 14.71 -5.01
CA PRO A 85 -24.93 14.82 -6.45
C PRO A 85 -23.99 13.74 -7.02
N PRO A 86 -24.32 13.09 -8.14
CA PRO A 86 -23.57 11.93 -8.65
C PRO A 86 -22.10 12.23 -9.01
N GLY A 87 -21.76 13.49 -9.33
CA GLY A 87 -20.41 13.92 -9.66
C GLY A 87 -19.68 14.72 -8.58
N GLY A 88 -20.33 14.99 -7.43
CA GLY A 88 -19.76 15.86 -6.40
C GLY A 88 -19.56 17.31 -6.87
N GLY A 89 -18.61 17.98 -6.22
CA GLY A 89 -18.11 19.30 -6.59
C GLY A 89 -16.80 19.23 -7.40
N PRO A 90 -16.23 20.39 -7.76
CA PRO A 90 -15.06 20.50 -8.65
C PRO A 90 -13.80 19.78 -8.14
N LEU A 91 -13.61 19.65 -6.82
CA LEU A 91 -12.43 19.02 -6.23
C LEU A 91 -12.64 17.54 -5.86
N ALA A 92 -13.82 16.97 -6.12
CA ALA A 92 -14.11 15.57 -5.78
C ALA A 92 -13.13 14.59 -6.46
N GLU A 93 -12.92 14.72 -7.78
CA GLU A 93 -12.01 13.83 -8.52
C GLU A 93 -10.54 14.11 -8.21
N PRO A 94 -10.03 15.36 -8.19
CA PRO A 94 -8.66 15.63 -7.76
C PRO A 94 -8.31 15.07 -6.38
N LEU A 95 -9.19 15.23 -5.38
CA LEU A 95 -8.98 14.68 -4.05
C LEU A 95 -9.04 13.14 -4.04
N ALA A 96 -9.94 12.53 -4.82
CA ALA A 96 -9.97 11.08 -4.98
C ALA A 96 -8.68 10.57 -5.64
N ARG A 97 -8.14 11.28 -6.64
CA ARG A 97 -6.86 10.96 -7.27
C ARG A 97 -5.71 11.07 -6.27
N LEU A 98 -5.64 12.13 -5.47
CA LEU A 98 -4.63 12.30 -4.42
C LEU A 98 -4.70 11.18 -3.39
N ALA A 99 -5.90 10.84 -2.92
CA ALA A 99 -6.13 9.76 -1.97
C ALA A 99 -5.65 8.41 -2.52
N ARG A 100 -5.98 8.10 -3.79
CA ARG A 100 -5.54 6.88 -4.47
C ARG A 100 -4.01 6.84 -4.62
N LEU A 101 -3.36 7.93 -5.02
CA LEU A 101 -1.89 7.97 -5.10
C LEU A 101 -1.23 7.74 -3.73
N GLY A 102 -1.80 8.31 -2.66
CA GLY A 102 -1.37 8.04 -1.29
C GLY A 102 -1.52 6.56 -0.92
N TRP A 103 -2.64 5.94 -1.29
CA TRP A 103 -2.88 4.51 -1.08
C TRP A 103 -1.92 3.63 -1.89
N LEU A 104 -1.67 3.94 -3.17
CA LEU A 104 -0.70 3.23 -4.00
C LEU A 104 0.70 3.28 -3.37
N ALA A 105 1.10 4.44 -2.85
CA ALA A 105 2.42 4.59 -2.22
C ALA A 105 2.51 3.88 -0.86
N ALA A 106 1.42 3.86 -0.10
CA ALA A 106 1.41 3.32 1.26
C ALA A 106 1.19 1.82 1.32
N TRP A 107 0.38 1.28 0.40
CA TRP A 107 -0.22 -0.03 0.61
C TRP A 107 -0.18 -0.98 -0.60
N TRP A 108 0.03 -0.48 -1.83
CA TRP A 108 -0.04 -1.29 -3.06
C TRP A 108 0.46 -2.74 -2.91
N PRO A 109 -0.38 -3.76 -3.23
CA PRO A 109 -0.11 -5.14 -2.89
C PRO A 109 0.84 -5.81 -3.89
N ALA A 110 2.07 -5.29 -3.99
CA ALA A 110 3.10 -5.85 -4.86
C ALA A 110 3.33 -7.34 -4.54
N SER A 111 3.30 -8.17 -5.57
CA SER A 111 3.37 -9.63 -5.45
C SER A 111 3.91 -10.27 -6.73
N HIS A 112 4.93 -11.12 -6.60
CA HIS A 112 5.34 -12.04 -7.67
C HIS A 112 4.29 -13.12 -7.88
N VAL A 113 3.65 -13.60 -6.81
CA VAL A 113 2.64 -14.68 -6.86
C VAL A 113 1.39 -14.24 -7.64
N ALA A 114 0.87 -13.05 -7.35
CA ALA A 114 -0.28 -12.47 -8.05
C ALA A 114 0.11 -11.70 -9.33
N ARG A 115 1.40 -11.65 -9.69
CA ARG A 115 1.92 -10.87 -10.83
C ARG A 115 1.51 -9.39 -10.78
N VAL A 116 1.55 -8.82 -9.59
CA VAL A 116 1.33 -7.40 -9.31
C VAL A 116 2.71 -6.75 -9.14
N PRO A 117 3.21 -5.99 -10.14
CA PRO A 117 4.54 -5.42 -10.07
C PRO A 117 4.63 -4.34 -8.98
N ALA A 118 5.84 -4.07 -8.49
CA ALA A 118 6.06 -2.97 -7.57
C ALA A 118 5.99 -1.62 -8.30
N LEU A 119 5.41 -0.62 -7.63
CA LEU A 119 5.32 0.75 -8.14
C LEU A 119 6.50 1.59 -7.63
N SER A 120 7.00 2.48 -8.48
CA SER A 120 8.05 3.44 -8.07
C SER A 120 7.46 4.48 -7.12
N GLY A 121 7.90 4.46 -5.86
CA GLY A 121 7.49 5.44 -4.85
C GLY A 121 7.81 6.89 -5.24
N ALA A 122 8.95 7.10 -5.91
CA ALA A 122 9.33 8.42 -6.41
C ALA A 122 8.39 8.92 -7.52
N LEU A 123 8.00 8.08 -8.49
CA LEU A 123 7.03 8.47 -9.52
C LEU A 123 5.65 8.74 -8.93
N LEU A 124 5.19 7.90 -7.99
CA LEU A 124 3.95 8.15 -7.26
C LEU A 124 3.99 9.47 -6.49
N ALA A 125 5.12 9.80 -5.86
CA ALA A 125 5.31 11.07 -5.16
C ALA A 125 5.31 12.26 -6.13
N ALA A 126 5.89 12.13 -7.33
CA ALA A 126 5.85 13.16 -8.35
C ALA A 126 4.42 13.45 -8.83
N GLU A 127 3.66 12.40 -9.15
CA GLU A 127 2.24 12.53 -9.50
C GLU A 127 1.41 13.13 -8.36
N ALA A 128 1.67 12.70 -7.13
CA ALA A 128 0.97 13.19 -5.96
C ALA A 128 1.29 14.66 -5.67
N ALA A 129 2.54 15.10 -5.84
CA ALA A 129 2.94 16.50 -5.66
C ALA A 129 2.15 17.42 -6.61
N VAL A 130 2.03 17.02 -7.88
CA VAL A 130 1.30 17.77 -8.90
C VAL A 130 -0.20 17.86 -8.56
N VAL A 131 -0.83 16.76 -8.15
CA VAL A 131 -2.26 16.78 -7.75
C VAL A 131 -2.45 17.55 -6.44
N ALA A 132 -1.52 17.41 -5.49
CA ALA A 132 -1.61 18.09 -4.20
C ALA A 132 -1.56 19.61 -4.37
N ALA A 133 -0.76 20.12 -5.33
CA ALA A 133 -0.74 21.54 -5.68
C ALA A 133 -2.11 22.01 -6.21
N ASP A 134 -2.81 21.20 -7.02
CA ASP A 134 -4.14 21.52 -7.55
C ASP A 134 -5.22 21.60 -6.44
N VAL A 135 -5.00 21.00 -5.27
CA VAL A 135 -5.96 20.94 -4.15
C VAL A 135 -5.44 21.55 -2.84
N GLU A 136 -4.31 22.26 -2.88
CA GLU A 136 -3.55 22.70 -1.69
C GLU A 136 -4.41 23.47 -0.69
N ALA A 137 -5.27 24.37 -1.18
CA ALA A 137 -6.17 25.17 -0.36
C ALA A 137 -7.16 24.36 0.51
N VAL A 138 -7.39 23.07 0.21
CA VAL A 138 -8.26 22.17 0.99
C VAL A 138 -7.48 21.35 2.02
N LEU A 139 -6.18 21.15 1.83
CA LEU A 139 -5.37 20.28 2.67
C LEU A 139 -5.24 20.83 4.09
N ASP A 140 -5.20 19.94 5.09
CA ASP A 140 -5.01 20.38 6.49
C ASP A 140 -3.59 20.90 6.73
N ASP A 141 -2.62 20.31 6.02
CA ASP A 141 -1.19 20.52 6.18
C ASP A 141 -0.61 21.42 5.07
N PRO A 142 -0.13 22.62 5.40
CA PRO A 142 0.41 23.56 4.41
C PRO A 142 1.73 23.08 3.78
N GLU A 143 2.45 22.14 4.41
CA GLU A 143 3.72 21.62 3.92
C GLU A 143 3.57 20.32 3.13
N ALA A 144 2.32 19.90 2.84
CA ALA A 144 2.04 18.65 2.14
C ALA A 144 2.72 18.57 0.77
N VAL A 145 2.62 19.64 -0.03
CA VAL A 145 3.21 19.71 -1.37
C VAL A 145 4.74 19.68 -1.29
N ALA A 146 5.34 20.48 -0.41
CA ALA A 146 6.80 20.52 -0.23
C ALA A 146 7.38 19.16 0.19
N ARG A 147 6.70 18.43 1.09
CA ARG A 147 7.13 17.06 1.45
C ARG A 147 7.01 16.07 0.30
N LEU A 148 5.95 16.17 -0.52
CA LEU A 148 5.79 15.32 -1.69
C LEU A 148 6.87 15.61 -2.73
N LEU A 149 7.22 16.89 -2.97
CA LEU A 149 8.33 17.29 -3.83
C LEU A 149 9.67 16.71 -3.35
N GLY A 150 9.94 16.73 -2.05
CA GLY A 150 11.14 16.10 -1.47
C GLY A 150 11.21 14.59 -1.72
N ARG A 151 10.07 13.89 -1.70
CA ARG A 151 9.97 12.46 -2.05
C ARG A 151 10.03 12.22 -3.56
N ALA A 152 9.57 13.18 -4.36
CA ALA A 152 9.58 13.13 -5.81
C ALA A 152 10.96 13.41 -6.42
N ALA A 153 11.89 14.02 -5.69
CA ALA A 153 13.21 14.38 -6.21
C ALA A 153 13.95 13.25 -6.98
N PRO A 154 13.95 11.98 -6.53
CA PRO A 154 14.57 10.90 -7.30
C PRO A 154 13.87 10.58 -8.63
N ALA A 155 12.59 10.95 -8.78
CA ALA A 155 11.79 10.70 -9.97
C ALA A 155 12.32 11.42 -11.21
N VAL A 156 13.03 12.54 -11.03
CA VAL A 156 13.62 13.33 -12.12
C VAL A 156 14.52 12.47 -13.01
N HIS A 157 15.27 11.52 -12.41
CA HIS A 157 16.12 10.60 -13.17
C HIS A 157 15.31 9.59 -13.98
N ALA A 158 14.26 9.02 -13.39
CA ALA A 158 13.37 8.09 -14.08
C ALA A 158 12.61 8.76 -15.23
N LEU A 159 12.07 9.96 -15.00
CA LEU A 159 11.36 10.74 -16.02
C LEU A 159 12.28 11.10 -17.19
N ALA A 160 13.51 11.52 -16.91
CA ALA A 160 14.50 11.81 -17.95
C ALA A 160 14.86 10.56 -18.77
N ALA A 161 15.03 9.40 -18.13
CA ALA A 161 15.29 8.14 -18.82
C ALA A 161 14.08 7.72 -19.70
N LEU A 162 12.87 7.93 -19.22
CA LEU A 162 11.62 7.59 -19.92
C LEU A 162 11.23 8.60 -21.01
N ALA A 163 11.79 9.82 -21.03
CA ALA A 163 11.41 10.88 -21.97
C ALA A 163 11.54 10.50 -23.46
N SER A 164 12.42 9.55 -23.77
CA SER A 164 12.63 9.00 -25.13
C SER A 164 11.90 7.67 -25.37
N HIS A 165 11.17 7.15 -24.38
CA HIS A 165 10.40 5.91 -24.52
C HIS A 165 9.25 6.11 -25.52
N ARG A 166 9.04 5.13 -26.41
CA ARG A 166 8.06 5.24 -27.50
C ARG A 166 6.63 5.48 -27.00
N GLU A 167 6.25 4.80 -25.91
CA GLU A 167 4.89 4.81 -25.39
C GLU A 167 4.71 5.77 -24.20
N LEU A 168 5.78 5.96 -23.42
CA LEU A 168 5.72 6.69 -22.14
C LEU A 168 6.37 8.08 -22.23
N GLY A 169 7.11 8.37 -23.29
CA GLY A 169 7.95 9.56 -23.34
C GLY A 169 7.20 10.87 -23.40
N ALA A 170 6.01 10.90 -24.00
CA ALA A 170 5.16 12.10 -23.99
C ALA A 170 4.70 12.44 -22.57
N GLU A 171 4.16 11.44 -21.88
CA GLU A 171 3.65 11.61 -20.52
C GLU A 171 4.78 11.86 -19.51
N ALA A 172 5.94 11.20 -19.66
CA ALA A 172 7.11 11.44 -18.82
C ALA A 172 7.59 12.91 -18.92
N ARG A 173 7.56 13.49 -20.12
CA ARG A 173 7.92 14.90 -20.33
C ARG A 173 6.88 15.84 -19.72
N GLU A 174 5.60 15.57 -19.95
CA GLU A 174 4.51 16.37 -19.36
C GLU A 174 4.57 16.35 -17.82
N LEU A 175 4.74 15.18 -17.21
CA LEU A 175 4.87 15.07 -15.75
C LEU A 175 6.14 15.77 -15.26
N SER A 176 7.26 15.68 -15.99
CA SER A 176 8.49 16.39 -15.64
C SER A 176 8.32 17.91 -15.70
N GLU A 177 7.61 18.43 -16.70
CA GLU A 177 7.33 19.87 -16.87
C GLU A 177 6.42 20.35 -15.73
N ARG A 178 5.30 19.67 -15.48
CA ARG A 178 4.38 20.01 -14.37
C ARG A 178 5.05 19.92 -13.00
N LEU A 179 5.91 18.92 -12.79
CA LEU A 179 6.63 18.79 -11.53
C LEU A 179 7.61 19.95 -11.31
N ALA A 180 8.28 20.42 -12.37
CA ALA A 180 9.15 21.58 -12.30
C ALA A 180 8.38 22.88 -12.02
N GLU A 181 7.23 23.09 -12.67
CA GLU A 181 6.34 24.23 -12.41
C GLU A 181 5.90 24.26 -10.93
N VAL A 182 5.45 23.12 -10.40
CA VAL A 182 5.05 23.01 -8.99
C VAL A 182 6.25 23.20 -8.05
N ALA A 183 7.45 22.72 -8.42
CA ALA A 183 8.64 22.96 -7.63
C ALA A 183 9.00 24.46 -7.56
N ASP A 184 8.89 25.18 -8.67
CA ASP A 184 9.13 26.62 -8.74
C ASP A 184 8.11 27.40 -7.89
N ASP A 185 6.82 27.07 -7.99
CA ASP A 185 5.74 27.72 -7.24
C ASP A 185 5.91 27.57 -5.72
N PHE A 186 6.44 26.42 -5.27
CA PHE A 186 6.67 26.10 -3.86
C PHE A 186 8.13 26.30 -3.40
N GLY A 187 8.99 26.85 -4.26
CA GLY A 187 10.39 27.15 -3.94
C GLY A 187 11.25 25.92 -3.60
N ALA A 188 10.92 24.75 -4.16
CA ALA A 188 11.67 23.53 -3.98
C ALA A 188 12.73 23.33 -5.09
N GLU A 189 13.93 22.92 -4.71
CA GLU A 189 14.99 22.61 -5.67
C GLU A 189 14.92 21.13 -6.08
N LEU A 190 14.61 20.86 -7.35
CA LEU A 190 14.72 19.53 -7.94
C LEU A 190 16.16 19.27 -8.43
N PRO A 191 16.70 18.05 -8.26
CA PRO A 191 18.03 17.73 -8.75
C PRO A 191 18.07 17.76 -10.28
N ALA A 192 19.22 18.16 -10.84
CA ALA A 192 19.43 18.02 -12.28
C ALA A 192 19.39 16.53 -12.68
N PRO A 193 18.73 16.17 -13.80
CA PRO A 193 18.69 14.79 -14.26
C PRO A 193 20.11 14.30 -14.60
N VAL A 194 20.58 13.29 -13.89
CA VAL A 194 21.79 12.57 -14.23
C VAL A 194 21.41 11.46 -15.23
N PRO A 195 22.08 11.36 -16.39
CA PRO A 195 21.92 10.22 -17.28
C PRO A 195 22.27 8.94 -16.52
N LEU A 196 21.27 8.15 -16.17
CA LEU A 196 21.51 6.78 -15.72
C LEU A 196 21.99 6.00 -16.93
N ALA A 197 23.17 5.40 -16.83
CA ALA A 197 23.60 4.42 -17.83
C ALA A 197 22.51 3.35 -17.88
N ALA A 198 22.05 3.01 -19.09
CA ALA A 198 21.17 1.88 -19.30
C ALA A 198 21.95 0.60 -18.94
N ASP A 199 21.99 0.29 -17.64
CA ASP A 199 22.38 -1.02 -17.17
C ASP A 199 21.31 -2.00 -17.69
N ARG A 200 21.65 -2.62 -18.82
CA ARG A 200 21.02 -3.84 -19.27
C ARG A 200 21.69 -4.99 -18.52
N GLY A 201 21.03 -5.45 -17.47
CA GLY A 201 21.23 -6.80 -16.96
C GLY A 201 21.91 -6.87 -15.60
N GLY A 202 21.09 -7.10 -14.58
CA GLY A 202 21.55 -7.42 -13.25
C GLY A 202 20.62 -8.35 -12.48
N TRP A 203 19.90 -9.26 -13.13
CA TRP A 203 19.19 -10.34 -12.43
C TRP A 203 19.89 -11.65 -12.70
N ALA A 204 20.77 -12.02 -11.77
CA ALA A 204 21.21 -13.39 -11.61
C ALA A 204 20.01 -14.20 -11.07
N LEU A 205 19.35 -14.95 -11.96
CA LEU A 205 18.53 -16.09 -11.58
C LEU A 205 19.46 -17.14 -10.95
N ALA A 206 19.62 -17.10 -9.63
CA ALA A 206 20.07 -18.23 -8.86
C ALA A 206 18.83 -19.01 -8.41
N ALA A 207 18.80 -20.30 -8.76
CA ALA A 207 17.78 -21.23 -8.33
C ALA A 207 17.64 -21.18 -6.80
N GLY A 208 16.41 -21.16 -6.31
CA GLY A 208 16.10 -21.14 -4.89
C GLY A 208 16.99 -22.10 -4.12
N GLY A 209 17.60 -21.59 -3.05
CA GLY A 209 18.47 -22.35 -2.18
C GLY A 209 17.87 -23.72 -1.88
N GLU A 210 18.62 -24.76 -2.25
CA GLU A 210 18.34 -26.14 -1.84
C GLU A 210 18.00 -26.13 -0.35
N PRO A 211 16.88 -26.73 0.09
CA PRO A 211 16.64 -26.88 1.51
C PRO A 211 17.88 -27.55 2.10
N ALA A 212 18.52 -26.90 3.07
CA ALA A 212 19.68 -27.49 3.74
C ALA A 212 19.35 -28.95 4.04
N GLY A 213 20.21 -29.88 3.61
CA GLY A 213 19.87 -31.30 3.56
C GLY A 213 19.24 -31.80 4.87
N GLY A 214 18.23 -32.67 4.76
CA GLY A 214 17.49 -33.15 5.93
C GLY A 214 16.25 -33.95 5.55
N VAL A 215 15.61 -34.56 6.54
CA VAL A 215 14.34 -35.29 6.35
C VAL A 215 13.20 -34.45 6.92
N THR A 216 12.32 -33.97 6.05
CA THR A 216 11.10 -33.27 6.44
C THR A 216 10.13 -34.25 7.10
N ALA A 217 9.83 -34.02 8.37
CA ALA A 217 8.88 -34.82 9.13
C ALA A 217 7.44 -34.33 8.93
N MET A 218 7.28 -33.00 8.81
CA MET A 218 5.98 -32.35 8.68
C MET A 218 6.15 -30.97 8.05
N SER A 219 5.18 -30.51 7.29
CA SER A 219 5.17 -29.16 6.72
C SER A 219 3.75 -28.60 6.67
N GLY A 220 3.64 -27.30 6.46
CA GLY A 220 2.38 -26.62 6.25
C GLY A 220 2.59 -25.17 5.85
N GLY A 221 1.48 -24.45 5.75
CA GLY A 221 1.48 -23.04 5.40
C GLY A 221 0.12 -22.40 5.65
N GLY A 222 0.00 -21.13 5.27
CA GLY A 222 -1.24 -20.37 5.36
C GLY A 222 -1.06 -18.90 5.02
N PRO A 223 -2.16 -18.13 4.96
CA PRO A 223 -2.11 -16.72 4.63
C PRO A 223 -1.33 -15.92 5.69
N LEU A 224 -0.70 -14.83 5.25
CA LEU A 224 0.00 -13.90 6.11
C LEU A 224 -0.99 -12.92 6.75
N ASP A 225 -0.79 -12.54 8.01
CA ASP A 225 -1.60 -11.48 8.65
C ASP A 225 -1.00 -10.11 8.32
N TRP A 226 -1.57 -9.39 7.35
CA TRP A 226 -1.11 -8.06 6.96
C TRP A 226 -1.16 -7.02 8.10
N ARG A 227 -1.87 -7.26 9.20
CA ARG A 227 -1.81 -6.39 10.39
C ARG A 227 -0.48 -6.46 11.12
N ARG A 228 0.33 -7.49 10.84
CA ARG A 228 1.59 -7.77 11.54
C ARG A 228 2.82 -7.43 10.73
N LEU A 229 2.63 -7.11 9.46
CA LEU A 229 3.69 -6.94 8.48
C LEU A 229 3.51 -5.57 7.82
N PRO A 230 4.56 -4.72 7.80
CA PRO A 230 4.51 -3.49 7.04
C PRO A 230 4.27 -3.81 5.55
N PRO A 231 3.44 -3.01 4.86
CA PRO A 231 3.25 -3.15 3.42
C PRO A 231 4.58 -3.01 2.68
N GLY A 232 4.75 -3.77 1.60
CA GLY A 232 5.97 -3.76 0.77
C GLY A 232 7.19 -4.49 1.36
N VAL A 233 7.05 -5.18 2.51
CA VAL A 233 8.13 -6.00 3.07
C VAL A 233 8.06 -7.44 2.56
N VAL A 234 6.90 -8.05 2.70
CA VAL A 234 6.60 -9.41 2.21
C VAL A 234 5.73 -9.33 0.97
N ASP A 235 5.83 -10.35 0.12
CA ASP A 235 4.95 -10.49 -1.03
C ASP A 235 3.48 -10.53 -0.55
N ALA A 236 2.65 -9.66 -1.11
CA ALA A 236 1.30 -9.46 -0.62
C ALA A 236 0.41 -10.72 -0.76
N ALA A 237 0.59 -11.50 -1.82
CA ALA A 237 -0.19 -12.72 -2.09
C ALA A 237 0.56 -14.01 -1.72
N ALA A 238 1.74 -13.91 -1.11
CA ALA A 238 2.47 -15.09 -0.67
C ALA A 238 1.85 -15.73 0.57
N GLU A 239 2.00 -17.05 0.65
CA GLU A 239 1.72 -17.80 1.85
C GLU A 239 2.97 -17.94 2.73
N LEU A 240 2.74 -17.96 4.04
CA LEU A 240 3.71 -18.44 5.01
C LEU A 240 3.98 -19.92 4.76
N ARG A 241 5.25 -20.31 4.71
CA ARG A 241 5.67 -21.71 4.65
C ARG A 241 6.44 -22.10 5.90
N TRP A 242 6.19 -23.31 6.41
CA TRP A 242 6.96 -23.87 7.50
C TRP A 242 7.18 -25.37 7.33
N ALA A 243 8.29 -25.87 7.88
CA ALA A 243 8.62 -27.29 7.90
C ALA A 243 9.35 -27.70 9.18
N LEU A 244 9.00 -28.85 9.73
CA LEU A 244 9.81 -29.55 10.72
C LEU A 244 10.80 -30.45 9.99
N VAL A 245 12.09 -30.12 10.05
CA VAL A 245 13.15 -30.82 9.35
C VAL A 245 14.12 -31.43 10.35
N ARG A 246 14.48 -32.70 10.18
CA ARG A 246 15.56 -33.32 10.94
C ARG A 246 16.88 -33.13 10.20
N ARG A 247 17.81 -32.40 10.81
CA ARG A 247 19.16 -32.12 10.30
C ARG A 247 20.20 -32.41 11.36
N GLU A 248 21.24 -33.18 11.01
CA GLU A 248 22.35 -33.51 11.94
C GLU A 248 21.90 -34.01 13.32
N GLY A 249 20.81 -34.80 13.35
CA GLY A 249 20.23 -35.34 14.59
C GLY A 249 19.32 -34.39 15.36
N ARG A 250 19.25 -33.10 15.00
CA ARG A 250 18.39 -32.07 15.59
C ARG A 250 17.07 -31.95 14.83
N LEU A 251 16.01 -31.57 15.54
CA LEU A 251 14.71 -31.22 14.95
C LEU A 251 14.60 -29.71 14.87
N LEU A 252 14.53 -29.17 13.66
CA LEU A 252 14.42 -27.75 13.39
C LEU A 252 13.02 -27.42 12.89
N LEU A 253 12.50 -26.27 13.27
CA LEU A 253 11.38 -25.62 12.62
C LEU A 253 11.93 -24.54 11.68
N ASP A 254 11.85 -24.82 10.38
CA ASP A 254 12.14 -23.85 9.33
C ASP A 254 10.88 -23.05 9.02
N VAL A 255 11.03 -21.74 8.87
CA VAL A 255 9.96 -20.81 8.45
C VAL A 255 10.49 -19.93 7.34
N ALA A 256 9.69 -19.76 6.28
CA ALA A 256 10.01 -18.95 5.12
C ALA A 256 8.80 -18.15 4.62
N VAL A 257 9.05 -16.93 4.15
CA VAL A 257 8.06 -16.02 3.55
C VAL A 257 8.70 -15.29 2.36
N ALA A 258 8.01 -15.20 1.24
CA ALA A 258 8.50 -14.46 0.07
C ALA A 258 8.58 -12.95 0.34
N ARG A 259 9.60 -12.29 -0.21
CA ARG A 259 9.77 -10.83 -0.14
C ARG A 259 8.94 -10.15 -1.22
N ALA A 260 8.47 -8.94 -0.92
CA ALA A 260 7.74 -8.15 -1.91
C ALA A 260 8.63 -7.86 -3.12
N PRO A 261 8.06 -7.76 -4.33
CA PRO A 261 8.76 -7.20 -5.47
C PRO A 261 9.30 -5.81 -5.13
N LEU A 262 10.50 -5.49 -5.61
CA LEU A 262 11.15 -4.22 -5.37
C LEU A 262 11.11 -3.36 -6.62
N ALA A 263 10.53 -2.16 -6.50
CA ALA A 263 10.62 -1.18 -7.58
C ALA A 263 12.06 -0.65 -7.68
N PHE A 264 12.40 -0.16 -8.88
CA PHE A 264 13.68 0.48 -9.15
C PHE A 264 14.04 1.50 -8.04
N ALA A 265 15.16 1.22 -7.36
CA ALA A 265 15.85 2.08 -6.40
C ALA A 265 15.26 2.32 -4.98
N GLU A 266 14.36 1.50 -4.42
CA GLU A 266 13.90 1.72 -3.02
C GLU A 266 13.99 0.51 -2.04
N ARG A 267 14.94 0.67 -1.09
CA ARG A 267 14.86 0.57 0.38
C ARG A 267 14.01 -0.50 1.10
N ALA A 268 13.68 -1.67 0.54
CA ALA A 268 13.12 -2.77 1.34
C ALA A 268 14.13 -3.50 2.26
N GLY A 269 15.32 -2.94 2.49
CA GLY A 269 16.44 -3.58 3.19
C GLY A 269 16.50 -3.40 4.70
N ARG A 270 15.40 -3.05 5.40
CA ARG A 270 15.47 -2.69 6.84
C ARG A 270 14.44 -3.31 7.77
N ALA A 271 13.44 -4.04 7.26
CA ALA A 271 12.47 -4.68 8.14
C ALA A 271 13.07 -5.94 8.78
N THR A 272 13.05 -6.00 10.11
CA THR A 272 13.40 -7.22 10.86
C THR A 272 12.13 -8.02 11.12
N LEU A 273 12.06 -9.24 10.60
CA LEU A 273 10.94 -10.13 10.82
C LEU A 273 11.27 -11.15 11.92
N ARG A 274 10.25 -11.61 12.63
CA ARG A 274 10.35 -12.71 13.59
C ARG A 274 9.26 -13.73 13.34
N ALA A 275 9.57 -14.99 13.63
CA ALA A 275 8.62 -16.08 13.63
C ALA A 275 8.43 -16.63 15.04
N ARG A 276 7.19 -17.04 15.34
CA ARG A 276 6.81 -17.75 16.57
C ARG A 276 5.96 -18.94 16.20
N ALA A 277 6.32 -20.08 16.76
CA ALA A 277 5.48 -21.27 16.76
C ALA A 277 5.76 -22.07 18.01
N ASP A 278 4.73 -22.74 18.54
CA ASP A 278 4.82 -23.43 19.83
C ASP A 278 5.36 -22.48 20.93
N ALA A 279 6.51 -22.83 21.52
CA ALA A 279 7.20 -22.06 22.56
C ALA A 279 8.54 -21.45 22.08
N VAL A 280 8.79 -21.45 20.77
CA VAL A 280 10.03 -20.91 20.19
C VAL A 280 9.76 -19.64 19.39
N GLU A 281 10.67 -18.68 19.51
CA GLU A 281 10.66 -17.41 18.78
C GLU A 281 12.07 -17.13 18.25
N PHE A 282 12.18 -16.78 16.98
CA PHE A 282 13.47 -16.59 16.30
C PHE A 282 13.35 -15.55 15.17
N PRO A 283 14.46 -14.89 14.78
CA PRO A 283 14.45 -13.94 13.67
C PRO A 283 14.27 -14.65 12.32
N LEU A 284 13.71 -13.93 11.35
CA LEU A 284 13.77 -14.28 9.93
C LEU A 284 14.65 -13.25 9.22
N ASP A 285 15.70 -13.73 8.59
CA ASP A 285 16.67 -12.90 7.87
C ASP A 285 16.41 -13.00 6.37
N ALA A 286 16.75 -11.94 5.62
CA ALA A 286 16.69 -12.00 4.17
C ALA A 286 17.71 -13.04 3.67
N GLY A 287 17.26 -13.98 2.84
CA GLY A 287 18.12 -14.97 2.20
C GLY A 287 19.17 -14.33 1.28
N GLU A 288 20.21 -15.08 0.93
CA GLU A 288 21.33 -14.60 0.10
C GLU A 288 20.86 -14.07 -1.27
N ASP A 289 19.86 -14.73 -1.87
CA ASP A 289 19.26 -14.34 -3.15
C ASP A 289 18.30 -13.14 -3.01
N GLY A 290 17.99 -12.72 -1.78
CA GLY A 290 17.10 -11.60 -1.50
C GLY A 290 15.62 -11.82 -1.82
N GLY A 291 15.22 -13.01 -2.27
CA GLY A 291 13.82 -13.32 -2.64
C GLY A 291 12.91 -13.74 -1.48
N GLU A 292 13.48 -14.17 -0.34
CA GLU A 292 12.70 -14.67 0.80
C GLU A 292 13.28 -14.18 2.14
N PHE A 293 12.43 -14.08 3.16
CA PHE A 293 12.83 -14.07 4.56
C PHE A 293 12.76 -15.50 5.09
N GLY A 294 13.85 -15.99 5.69
CA GLY A 294 13.96 -17.35 6.20
C GLY A 294 14.63 -17.40 7.57
N GLY A 295 14.28 -18.42 8.35
CA GLY A 295 14.92 -18.68 9.62
C GLY A 295 14.59 -20.07 10.13
N ALA A 296 15.38 -20.57 11.07
CA ALA A 296 15.18 -21.87 11.70
C ALA A 296 15.49 -21.82 13.20
N ALA A 297 14.72 -22.56 13.98
CA ALA A 297 15.00 -22.78 15.40
C ALA A 297 14.88 -24.25 15.78
N GLU A 298 15.72 -24.70 16.71
CA GLU A 298 15.61 -26.03 17.29
C GLU A 298 14.34 -26.13 18.14
N VAL A 299 13.58 -27.20 17.93
CA VAL A 299 12.34 -27.48 18.67
C VAL A 299 12.43 -28.83 19.38
N PRO A 300 11.75 -29.00 20.52
CA PRO A 300 11.74 -30.27 21.21
C PRO A 300 11.05 -31.36 20.37
N PRO A 301 11.41 -32.64 20.52
CA PRO A 301 10.75 -33.75 19.81
C PRO A 301 9.22 -33.80 19.99
N SER A 302 8.70 -33.24 21.09
CA SER A 302 7.26 -33.09 21.32
C SER A 302 6.54 -32.23 20.28
N ALA A 303 7.27 -31.40 19.51
CA ALA A 303 6.72 -30.67 18.36
C ALA A 303 6.09 -31.61 17.32
N LEU A 304 6.60 -32.84 17.18
CA LEU A 304 6.02 -33.85 16.28
C LEU A 304 4.63 -34.34 16.72
N LEU A 305 4.23 -34.08 17.97
CA LEU A 305 2.93 -34.48 18.50
C LEU A 305 1.80 -33.50 18.12
N VAL A 306 2.15 -32.29 17.67
CA VAL A 306 1.17 -31.30 17.18
C VAL A 306 0.95 -31.54 15.69
N PRO A 307 -0.23 -32.01 15.25
CA PRO A 307 -0.51 -32.24 13.83
C PRO A 307 -0.43 -30.94 13.03
N ALA A 308 -0.02 -31.02 11.76
CA ALA A 308 0.14 -29.86 10.89
C ALA A 308 -1.08 -28.91 10.87
N PRO A 309 -2.34 -29.38 10.76
CA PRO A 309 -3.50 -28.48 10.73
C PRO A 309 -3.77 -27.74 12.04
N ARG A 310 -3.16 -28.17 13.16
CA ARG A 310 -3.30 -27.53 14.47
C ARG A 310 -2.09 -26.67 14.85
N ARG A 311 -1.05 -26.67 14.01
CA ARG A 311 0.16 -25.90 14.25
C ARG A 311 -0.02 -24.47 13.76
N THR A 312 0.11 -23.53 14.68
CA THR A 312 0.04 -22.11 14.37
C THR A 312 1.45 -21.54 14.31
N VAL A 313 1.81 -20.99 13.16
CA VAL A 313 3.05 -20.23 12.97
C VAL A 313 2.65 -18.78 12.71
N THR A 314 3.25 -17.84 13.43
CA THR A 314 3.00 -16.40 13.27
C THR A 314 4.28 -15.72 12.87
N VAL A 315 4.21 -14.84 11.87
CA VAL A 315 5.30 -13.96 11.46
C VAL A 315 4.88 -12.51 11.68
N TRP A 316 5.79 -11.68 12.20
CA TRP A 316 5.52 -10.26 12.44
C TRP A 316 6.79 -9.43 12.38
N ALA A 317 6.62 -8.11 12.22
CA ALA A 317 7.67 -7.12 12.42
C ALA A 317 7.52 -6.47 13.82
N PRO A 318 8.48 -6.63 14.75
CA PRO A 318 8.37 -6.10 16.11
C PRO A 318 8.17 -4.59 16.23
N GLY A 319 8.64 -3.80 15.25
CA GLY A 319 8.46 -2.35 15.20
C GLY A 319 7.11 -1.89 14.62
N TYR A 320 6.26 -2.83 14.19
CA TYR A 320 5.01 -2.55 13.49
C TYR A 320 3.79 -3.02 14.27
N ALA A 321 3.84 -4.25 14.80
CA ALA A 321 2.74 -4.84 15.55
C ALA A 321 3.23 -5.67 16.74
N PRO A 322 2.47 -5.71 17.85
CA PRO A 322 2.78 -6.56 18.99
C PRO A 322 2.64 -8.06 18.65
N ALA A 323 3.36 -8.91 19.36
CA ALA A 323 3.37 -10.35 19.13
C ALA A 323 2.12 -11.08 19.69
N ASP A 324 1.40 -10.43 20.61
CA ASP A 324 0.68 -11.12 21.69
C ASP A 324 -0.73 -11.64 21.33
N GLU A 325 -1.31 -11.22 20.21
CA GLU A 325 -2.59 -11.76 19.78
C GLU A 325 -2.40 -13.12 19.08
N ALA A 326 -3.40 -14.00 19.15
CA ALA A 326 -3.45 -15.16 18.27
C ALA A 326 -3.72 -14.69 16.83
N PRO A 327 -3.13 -15.32 15.80
CA PRO A 327 -3.53 -15.01 14.44
C PRO A 327 -5.01 -15.40 14.23
N PRO A 328 -5.75 -14.61 13.43
CA PRO A 328 -7.13 -14.93 13.07
C PRO A 328 -7.14 -16.19 12.18
N ASP A 329 -8.32 -16.73 11.93
CA ASP A 329 -8.44 -17.82 10.98
C ASP A 329 -8.07 -17.39 9.55
N GLY A 330 -7.62 -18.35 8.74
CA GLY A 330 -7.15 -18.07 7.39
C GLY A 330 -8.24 -17.63 6.42
N ALA A 331 -9.50 -18.02 6.65
CA ALA A 331 -10.61 -17.62 5.79
C ALA A 331 -10.91 -16.12 5.97
N TRP A 332 -10.90 -15.64 7.20
CA TRP A 332 -11.04 -14.24 7.54
C TRP A 332 -9.92 -13.38 6.94
N LEU A 333 -8.67 -13.89 6.93
CA LEU A 333 -7.56 -13.22 6.24
C LEU A 333 -7.81 -13.14 4.74
N ALA A 334 -8.22 -14.24 4.10
CA ALA A 334 -8.50 -14.26 2.67
C ALA A 334 -9.62 -13.28 2.27
N GLU A 335 -10.74 -13.25 3.00
CA GLU A 335 -11.86 -12.31 2.76
C GLU A 335 -11.42 -10.84 2.78
N ARG A 336 -10.39 -10.53 3.56
CA ARG A 336 -9.83 -9.19 3.67
C ARG A 336 -8.80 -8.87 2.57
N GLN A 337 -8.05 -9.87 2.13
CA GLN A 337 -6.92 -9.73 1.21
C GLN A 337 -7.34 -9.76 -0.27
N GLU A 338 -8.21 -10.70 -0.61
CA GLU A 338 -8.63 -10.98 -1.98
C GLU A 338 -9.23 -9.76 -2.70
N PRO A 339 -10.12 -8.94 -2.10
CA PRO A 339 -10.67 -7.78 -2.78
C PRO A 339 -9.60 -6.78 -3.24
N VAL A 340 -8.51 -6.67 -2.49
CA VAL A 340 -7.46 -5.69 -2.79
C VAL A 340 -6.49 -6.19 -3.85
N LEU A 341 -6.17 -7.49 -3.82
CA LEU A 341 -5.40 -8.14 -4.87
C LEU A 341 -6.15 -8.09 -6.20
N LEU A 342 -7.44 -8.45 -6.21
CA LEU A 342 -8.29 -8.36 -7.39
C LEU A 342 -8.36 -6.93 -7.92
N HIS A 343 -8.53 -5.95 -7.04
CA HIS A 343 -8.53 -4.53 -7.43
C HIS A 343 -7.23 -4.13 -8.12
N ALA A 344 -6.06 -4.53 -7.60
CA ALA A 344 -4.77 -4.23 -8.22
C ALA A 344 -4.64 -4.88 -9.62
N GLU A 345 -5.03 -6.15 -9.77
CA GLU A 345 -5.01 -6.87 -11.05
C GLU A 345 -5.93 -6.21 -12.10
N GLU A 346 -7.15 -5.85 -11.71
CA GLU A 346 -8.12 -5.17 -12.57
C GLU A 346 -7.57 -3.84 -13.09
N ARG A 347 -6.94 -3.06 -12.20
CA ARG A 347 -6.32 -1.77 -12.56
C ARG A 347 -5.20 -1.92 -13.58
N LEU A 348 -4.31 -2.87 -13.37
CA LEU A 348 -3.21 -3.14 -14.30
C LEU A 348 -3.74 -3.60 -15.67
N THR A 349 -4.77 -4.46 -15.67
CA THR A 349 -5.43 -4.92 -16.90
C THR A 349 -6.13 -3.80 -17.66
N ALA A 350 -6.70 -2.83 -16.93
CA ALA A 350 -7.31 -1.62 -17.51
C ALA A 350 -6.29 -0.59 -18.01
N GLY A 351 -4.99 -0.82 -17.83
CA GLY A 351 -3.90 0.06 -18.25
C GLY A 351 -3.40 1.04 -17.19
N GLY A 352 -3.84 0.91 -15.94
CA GLY A 352 -3.47 1.76 -14.81
C GLY A 352 -4.00 3.20 -14.90
N ASP A 353 -4.33 3.82 -13.77
CA ASP A 353 -4.76 5.24 -13.75
C ASP A 353 -3.60 6.21 -13.43
N SER A 354 -2.49 5.70 -12.89
CA SER A 354 -1.27 6.46 -12.62
C SER A 354 -0.17 6.16 -13.65
N PHE A 355 0.73 7.13 -13.82
CA PHE A 355 1.92 6.96 -14.64
C PHE A 355 2.84 5.86 -14.07
N ALA A 356 2.98 5.79 -12.74
CA ALA A 356 3.75 4.74 -12.08
C ALA A 356 3.24 3.32 -12.39
N GLU A 357 1.92 3.10 -12.43
CA GLU A 357 1.32 1.82 -12.83
C GLU A 357 1.64 1.48 -14.30
N ARG A 358 1.52 2.45 -15.21
CA ARG A 358 1.87 2.25 -16.64
C ARG A 358 3.34 1.93 -16.83
N VAL A 359 4.22 2.60 -16.09
CA VAL A 359 5.66 2.32 -16.09
C VAL A 359 5.91 0.90 -15.59
N ALA A 360 5.31 0.50 -14.47
CA ALA A 360 5.48 -0.84 -13.91
C ALA A 360 4.99 -1.93 -14.87
N ALA A 361 3.84 -1.74 -15.51
CA ALA A 361 3.28 -2.69 -16.48
C ALA A 361 4.14 -2.86 -17.74
N LEU A 362 4.92 -1.84 -18.15
CA LEU A 362 5.74 -1.87 -19.37
C LEU A 362 7.22 -2.19 -19.14
N VAL A 363 7.75 -1.92 -17.94
CA VAL A 363 9.18 -2.04 -17.63
C VAL A 363 9.50 -3.33 -16.88
N ASP A 364 8.52 -3.97 -16.23
CA ASP A 364 8.75 -5.24 -15.55
C ASP A 364 8.88 -6.40 -16.57
N PRO A 365 10.04 -7.07 -16.67
CA PRO A 365 10.25 -8.18 -17.60
C PRO A 365 9.45 -9.45 -17.25
N GLU A 366 8.77 -9.53 -16.09
CA GLU A 366 7.89 -10.67 -15.76
C GLU A 366 6.42 -10.48 -16.19
N VAL A 367 6.04 -9.28 -16.66
CA VAL A 367 4.65 -8.96 -17.09
C VAL A 367 4.51 -8.77 -18.62
N ALA A 368 5.62 -8.78 -19.37
CA ALA A 368 5.64 -8.60 -20.83
C ALA A 368 5.64 -9.92 -21.64
#